data_AF-A0A959XTI7-F1
#
_entry.id   AF-A0A959XTI7-F1
#
_cell.length_a   1.000
_cell.length_b   1.000
_cell.length_c   1.000
_cell.angle_alpha   90.00
_cell.angle_beta   90.00
_cell.angle_gamma   90.00
#
_symmetry.space_group_name_H-M   'P 1'
#
loop_
_entity.id
_entity.type
_entity.pdbx_description
1 polymer ?
#
loop_
_entity_poly.entity_id
_entity_poly.type
_entity_poly.pdbx_seq_one_letter_code
_entity_poly.pdbx_strand_id
1 'polypeptide(L)'
;MKHIPLFSAAALTVGLLISATTTAQEEPKTNYITQATSRLVVPEGEEESEFWKMQRSYFDNVISKSKLVVHYSIYRHAWGSEGATVVETMEFANWNDIDTFTSEESRALAEAAWPDEKARMAFMEKWRGYTDPYHQDEIYRVSLNMRK
;
A
#
# COMPACT_ATOMS: atom_id res chain seq x y z
N MET A 1 -13.63 -57.69 26.03
CA MET A 1 -13.21 -56.61 25.12
C MET A 1 -14.33 -56.40 24.12
N LYS A 2 -14.94 -55.20 24.05
CA LYS A 2 -16.09 -54.95 23.15
C LYS A 2 -15.54 -54.72 21.74
N HIS A 3 -15.91 -55.60 20.80
CA HIS A 3 -15.57 -55.46 19.39
C HIS A 3 -16.37 -54.31 18.79
N ILE A 4 -15.69 -53.25 18.39
CA ILE A 4 -16.28 -52.19 17.58
C ILE A 4 -16.47 -52.77 16.18
N PRO A 5 -17.70 -52.81 15.62
CA PRO A 5 -17.90 -53.37 14.29
C PRO A 5 -17.20 -52.49 13.24
N LEU A 6 -16.48 -53.15 12.32
CA LEU A 6 -15.64 -52.53 11.27
C LEU A 6 -16.41 -51.45 10.47
N PHE A 7 -17.72 -51.61 10.33
CA PHE A 7 -18.62 -50.65 9.66
C PHE A 7 -18.70 -49.29 10.36
N SER A 8 -18.64 -49.24 11.69
CA SER A 8 -18.70 -47.97 12.45
C SER A 8 -17.40 -47.17 12.34
N ALA A 9 -16.25 -47.83 12.15
CA ALA A 9 -14.97 -47.17 11.93
C ALA A 9 -14.88 -46.53 10.53
N ALA A 10 -15.42 -47.21 9.50
CA ALA A 10 -15.46 -46.71 8.13
C ALA A 10 -16.40 -45.51 7.95
N ALA A 11 -17.57 -45.53 8.60
CA ALA A 11 -18.51 -44.40 8.55
C ALA A 11 -17.94 -43.13 9.21
N LEU A 12 -17.17 -43.27 10.30
CA LEU A 12 -16.52 -42.14 10.98
C LEU A 12 -15.40 -41.52 10.13
N THR A 13 -14.63 -42.34 9.41
CA THR A 13 -13.53 -41.87 8.54
C THR A 13 -14.06 -41.17 7.30
N VAL A 14 -15.14 -41.67 6.70
CA VAL A 14 -15.80 -40.99 5.56
C VAL A 14 -16.43 -39.66 5.98
N GLY A 15 -17.06 -39.59 7.17
CA GLY A 15 -17.59 -38.33 7.71
C GLY A 15 -16.53 -37.27 7.99
N LEU A 16 -15.35 -37.68 8.50
CA LEU A 16 -14.20 -36.77 8.67
C LEU A 16 -13.65 -36.27 7.33
N LEU A 17 -13.60 -37.12 6.30
CA LEU A 17 -13.11 -36.76 4.97
C LEU A 17 -14.06 -35.78 4.25
N ILE A 18 -15.37 -35.92 4.43
CA ILE A 18 -16.36 -34.99 3.85
C ILE A 18 -16.33 -33.63 4.56
N SER A 19 -16.13 -33.61 5.88
CA SER A 19 -16.05 -32.36 6.66
C SER A 19 -14.82 -31.50 6.31
N ALA A 20 -13.76 -32.11 5.75
CA ALA A 20 -12.57 -31.41 5.28
C ALA A 20 -12.75 -30.75 3.89
N THR A 21 -13.88 -30.97 3.20
CA THR A 21 -14.13 -30.43 1.84
C THR A 21 -14.97 -29.15 1.81
N THR A 22 -15.43 -28.66 2.96
CA THR A 22 -16.03 -27.33 3.15
C THR A 22 -15.00 -26.45 3.85
N THR A 23 -14.41 -25.39 3.29
CA THR A 23 -14.78 -24.50 2.19
C THR A 23 -13.53 -24.01 1.45
N ALA A 24 -13.38 -24.35 0.17
CA ALA A 24 -12.63 -23.51 -0.76
C ALA A 24 -13.58 -22.41 -1.28
N GLN A 25 -13.97 -21.46 -0.42
CA GLN A 25 -14.41 -20.19 -0.97
C GLN A 25 -13.16 -19.60 -1.62
N GLU A 26 -13.18 -19.33 -2.93
CA GLU A 26 -12.13 -18.52 -3.55
C GLU A 26 -11.92 -17.30 -2.64
N GLU A 27 -10.71 -17.13 -2.11
CA GLU A 27 -10.32 -15.88 -1.46
C GLU A 27 -10.78 -14.76 -2.40
N PRO A 28 -11.66 -13.85 -1.94
CA PRO A 28 -12.16 -12.80 -2.80
C PRO A 28 -10.97 -12.10 -3.43
N LYS A 29 -10.95 -11.99 -4.76
CA LYS A 29 -9.92 -11.22 -5.45
C LYS A 29 -9.88 -9.85 -4.80
N THR A 30 -8.74 -9.52 -4.22
CA THR A 30 -8.59 -8.36 -3.35
C THR A 30 -7.33 -7.62 -3.72
N ASN A 31 -7.41 -6.29 -3.67
CA ASN A 31 -6.24 -5.44 -3.64
C ASN A 31 -6.16 -4.79 -2.26
N TYR A 32 -5.02 -4.17 -1.98
CA TYR A 32 -4.76 -3.42 -0.77
C TYR A 32 -4.41 -1.99 -1.14
N ILE A 33 -4.93 -1.02 -0.41
CA ILE A 33 -4.58 0.39 -0.58
C ILE A 33 -3.88 0.85 0.69
N THR A 34 -2.65 1.34 0.58
CA THR A 34 -2.06 2.17 1.63
C THR A 34 -2.52 3.61 1.42
N GLN A 35 -2.82 4.30 2.50
CA GLN A 35 -3.20 5.70 2.50
C GLN A 35 -2.38 6.43 3.56
N ALA A 36 -1.67 7.48 3.15
CA ALA A 36 -1.00 8.42 4.04
C ALA A 36 -1.69 9.78 3.93
N THR A 37 -2.18 10.26 5.06
CA THR A 37 -2.76 11.61 5.17
C THR A 37 -1.79 12.51 5.92
N SER A 38 -1.43 13.64 5.30
CA SER A 38 -0.52 14.64 5.86
C SER A 38 -1.06 16.05 5.65
N ARG A 39 -0.54 17.02 6.41
CA ARG A 39 -0.85 18.43 6.18
C ARG A 39 0.31 19.10 5.45
N LEU A 40 -0.01 19.71 4.31
CA LEU A 40 0.91 20.54 3.55
C LEU A 40 1.27 21.80 4.35
N VAL A 41 2.57 22.00 4.51
CA VAL A 41 3.19 23.17 5.11
C VAL A 41 4.16 23.72 4.08
N VAL A 42 4.02 24.99 3.69
CA VAL A 42 4.99 25.62 2.78
C VAL A 42 6.07 26.28 3.64
N PRO A 43 7.34 25.83 3.58
CA PRO A 43 8.42 26.46 4.34
C PRO A 43 8.58 27.95 3.97
N GLU A 44 9.15 28.74 4.89
CA GLU A 44 9.39 30.16 4.63
C GLU A 44 10.36 30.33 3.43
N GLY A 45 9.97 31.19 2.48
CA GLY A 45 10.75 31.45 1.27
C GLY A 45 10.66 30.37 0.18
N GLU A 46 9.82 29.35 0.38
CA GLU A 46 9.56 28.29 -0.59
C GLU A 46 8.17 28.44 -1.21
N GLU A 47 7.95 27.76 -2.35
CA GLU A 47 6.69 27.82 -3.10
C GLU A 47 5.99 26.46 -3.08
N GLU A 48 4.66 26.44 -2.92
CA GLU A 48 3.88 25.20 -2.95
C GLU A 48 4.08 24.41 -4.25
N SER A 49 4.34 25.10 -5.37
CA SER A 49 4.59 24.45 -6.65
C SER A 49 5.81 23.53 -6.66
N GLU A 50 6.79 23.77 -5.77
CA GLU A 50 7.97 22.91 -5.63
C GLU A 50 7.60 21.58 -4.99
N PHE A 51 6.70 21.54 -4.01
CA PHE A 51 6.16 20.28 -3.47
C PHE A 51 5.58 19.41 -4.58
N TRP A 52 4.74 19.98 -5.45
CA TRP A 52 4.12 19.23 -6.54
C TRP A 52 5.12 18.78 -7.60
N LYS A 53 6.17 19.56 -7.87
CA LYS A 53 7.28 19.14 -8.74
C LYS A 53 8.06 17.98 -8.13
N MET A 54 8.32 18.00 -6.83
CA MET A 54 9.01 16.92 -6.13
C MET A 54 8.18 15.63 -6.12
N GLN A 55 6.88 15.74 -5.83
CA GLN A 55 5.93 14.63 -5.92
C GLN A 55 5.91 14.01 -7.32
N ARG A 56 5.78 14.85 -8.36
CA ARG A 56 5.84 14.40 -9.75
C ARG A 56 7.18 13.72 -10.06
N SER A 57 8.29 14.31 -9.64
CA SER A 57 9.63 13.75 -9.87
C SER A 57 9.77 12.35 -9.29
N TYR A 58 9.28 12.14 -8.07
CA TYR A 58 9.34 10.83 -7.43
C TYR A 58 8.39 9.82 -8.05
N PHE A 59 7.21 10.23 -8.51
CA PHE A 59 6.39 9.35 -9.31
C PHE A 59 7.09 8.89 -10.58
N ASP A 60 7.68 9.81 -11.37
CA ASP A 60 8.28 9.46 -12.67
C ASP A 60 9.50 8.54 -12.53
N ASN A 61 10.24 8.70 -11.44
CA ASN A 61 11.51 8.03 -11.23
C ASN A 61 11.41 6.78 -10.35
N VAL A 62 10.44 6.72 -9.43
CA VAL A 62 10.30 5.62 -8.47
C VAL A 62 8.97 4.89 -8.66
N ILE A 63 7.85 5.55 -8.37
CA ILE A 63 6.55 4.85 -8.29
C ILE A 63 6.16 4.24 -9.64
N SER A 64 6.27 5.00 -10.74
CA SER A 64 5.92 4.53 -12.09
C SER A 64 6.87 3.46 -12.66
N LYS A 65 8.01 3.19 -11.98
CA LYS A 65 8.95 2.14 -12.37
C LYS A 65 8.69 0.82 -11.66
N SER A 66 7.97 0.84 -10.54
CA SER A 66 7.59 -0.36 -9.81
C SER A 66 6.50 -1.13 -10.56
N LYS A 67 6.61 -2.45 -10.57
CA LYS A 67 5.53 -3.35 -11.01
C LYS A 67 4.61 -3.78 -9.88
N LEU A 68 4.98 -3.47 -8.63
CA LEU A 68 4.25 -3.82 -7.42
C LEU A 68 3.10 -2.83 -7.16
N VAL A 69 3.31 -1.56 -7.50
CA VAL A 69 2.29 -0.51 -7.40
C VAL A 69 1.34 -0.59 -8.59
N VAL A 70 0.12 -1.03 -8.35
CA VAL A 70 -0.96 -1.16 -9.36
C VAL A 70 -1.56 0.20 -9.71
N HIS A 71 -1.72 1.05 -8.70
CA HIS A 71 -2.26 2.40 -8.87
C HIS A 71 -1.62 3.35 -7.86
N TYR A 72 -1.45 4.60 -8.26
CA TYR A 72 -0.99 5.67 -7.39
C TYR A 72 -1.81 6.92 -7.66
N SER A 73 -2.22 7.57 -6.59
CA SER A 73 -2.90 8.86 -6.66
C SER A 73 -2.57 9.71 -5.44
N ILE A 74 -2.57 11.01 -5.67
CA ILE A 74 -2.43 12.02 -4.62
C ILE A 74 -3.58 13.01 -4.77
N TYR A 75 -4.28 13.24 -3.67
CA TYR A 75 -5.48 14.07 -3.60
C TYR A 75 -5.26 15.23 -2.64
N ARG A 76 -5.90 16.35 -2.95
CA ARG A 76 -6.00 17.51 -2.07
C ARG A 76 -7.38 18.12 -2.24
N HIS A 77 -7.99 18.54 -1.14
CA HIS A 77 -9.24 19.28 -1.22
C HIS A 77 -9.02 20.63 -1.91
N ALA A 78 -9.78 20.89 -2.97
CA ALA A 78 -9.69 22.16 -3.72
C ALA A 78 -10.28 23.36 -2.97
N TRP A 79 -11.15 23.12 -1.98
CA TRP A 79 -11.88 24.16 -1.25
C TRP A 79 -12.09 23.77 0.22
N GLY A 80 -12.37 24.77 1.07
CA GLY A 80 -12.73 24.58 2.48
C GLY A 80 -11.55 24.62 3.44
N SER A 81 -11.81 24.35 4.73
CA SER A 81 -10.82 24.38 5.81
C SER A 81 -9.73 23.33 5.68
N GLU A 82 -10.01 22.25 4.95
CA GLU A 82 -9.10 21.12 4.69
C GLU A 82 -8.19 21.36 3.47
N GLY A 83 -8.07 22.59 3.00
CA GLY A 83 -7.25 22.94 1.84
C GLY A 83 -5.75 22.68 2.02
N ALA A 84 -5.27 22.31 3.21
CA ALA A 84 -3.88 21.87 3.42
C ALA A 84 -3.76 20.33 3.50
N THR A 85 -4.86 19.59 3.57
CA THR A 85 -4.84 18.13 3.75
C THR A 85 -4.50 17.46 2.42
N VAL A 86 -3.44 16.64 2.43
CA VAL A 86 -2.96 15.86 1.29
C VAL A 86 -3.12 14.38 1.63
N VAL A 87 -3.78 13.65 0.74
CA VAL A 87 -4.02 12.21 0.86
C VAL A 87 -3.30 11.50 -0.28
N GLU A 88 -2.26 10.74 0.05
CA GLU A 88 -1.52 9.92 -0.89
C GLU A 88 -1.97 8.46 -0.76
N THR A 89 -2.22 7.80 -1.89
CA THR A 89 -2.69 6.41 -1.91
C THR A 89 -1.89 5.57 -2.90
N MET A 90 -1.51 4.36 -2.49
CA MET A 90 -0.91 3.35 -3.36
C MET A 90 -1.71 2.05 -3.29
N GLU A 91 -2.07 1.50 -4.45
CA GLU A 91 -2.78 0.23 -4.55
C GLU A 91 -1.80 -0.91 -4.91
N PHE A 92 -1.92 -2.03 -4.23
CA PHE A 92 -1.11 -3.23 -4.39
C PHE A 92 -1.99 -4.46 -4.60
N ALA A 93 -1.53 -5.40 -5.43
CA ALA A 93 -2.24 -6.65 -5.66
C ALA A 93 -2.10 -7.62 -4.47
N ASN A 94 -0.95 -7.61 -3.78
CA ASN A 94 -0.69 -8.50 -2.65
C ASN A 94 -0.26 -7.71 -1.41
N TRP A 95 -0.55 -8.28 -0.23
CA TRP A 95 -0.15 -7.69 1.05
C TRP A 95 1.38 -7.56 1.16
N ASN A 96 2.11 -8.60 0.73
CA ASN A 96 3.57 -8.63 0.81
C ASN A 96 4.23 -7.59 -0.11
N ASP A 97 3.55 -7.17 -1.17
CA ASP A 97 4.07 -6.16 -2.10
C ASP A 97 4.19 -4.79 -1.43
N ILE A 98 3.35 -4.50 -0.42
CA ILE A 98 3.42 -3.27 0.37
C ILE A 98 4.78 -3.19 1.06
N ASP A 99 5.14 -4.23 1.82
CA ASP A 99 6.39 -4.28 2.58
C ASP A 99 7.60 -4.30 1.65
N THR A 100 7.53 -5.11 0.58
CA THR A 100 8.60 -5.20 -0.44
C THR A 100 8.84 -3.84 -1.11
N PHE A 101 7.78 -3.12 -1.49
CA PHE A 101 7.92 -1.80 -2.10
C PHE A 101 8.48 -0.77 -1.12
N THR A 102 7.91 -0.69 0.09
CA THR A 102 8.24 0.36 1.08
C THR A 102 9.61 0.18 1.73
N SER A 103 10.11 -1.05 1.87
CA SER A 103 11.41 -1.32 2.53
C SER A 103 12.58 -1.54 1.55
N GLU A 104 12.31 -2.06 0.34
CA GLU A 104 13.36 -2.49 -0.58
C GLU A 104 13.29 -1.81 -1.95
N GLU A 105 12.21 -2.01 -2.71
CA GLU A 105 12.16 -1.64 -4.14
C GLU A 105 12.20 -0.11 -4.32
N SER A 106 11.41 0.64 -3.54
CA SER A 106 11.37 2.11 -3.64
C SER A 106 12.73 2.74 -3.35
N ARG A 107 13.47 2.19 -2.38
CA ARG A 107 14.83 2.63 -2.06
C ARG A 107 15.80 2.36 -3.20
N ALA A 108 15.79 1.15 -3.76
CA ALA A 108 16.66 0.78 -4.88
C ALA A 108 16.39 1.65 -6.13
N LEU A 109 15.12 1.92 -6.43
CA LEU A 109 14.71 2.81 -7.52
C LEU A 109 15.13 4.26 -7.26
N ALA A 110 15.00 4.74 -6.02
CA ALA A 110 15.46 6.09 -5.64
C ALA A 110 16.99 6.21 -5.73
N GLU A 111 17.75 5.18 -5.32
CA GLU A 111 19.21 5.12 -5.48
C GLU A 111 19.63 5.13 -6.95
N ALA A 112 18.89 4.44 -7.82
CA ALA A 112 19.15 4.45 -9.26
C ALA A 112 18.83 5.81 -9.91
N ALA A 113 17.74 6.45 -9.50
CA ALA A 113 17.32 7.75 -10.00
C ALA A 113 18.20 8.91 -9.51
N TRP A 114 18.65 8.84 -8.26
CA TRP A 114 19.56 9.81 -7.64
C TRP A 114 20.76 9.08 -7.04
N PRO A 115 21.79 8.75 -7.86
CA PRO A 115 22.96 7.98 -7.42
C PRO A 115 23.81 8.70 -6.37
N ASP A 116 23.89 10.03 -6.44
CA ASP A 116 24.58 10.84 -5.43
C ASP A 116 23.77 10.87 -4.13
N GLU A 117 24.31 10.23 -3.09
CA GLU A 117 23.65 10.10 -1.79
C GLU A 117 23.34 11.45 -1.16
N LYS A 118 24.25 12.43 -1.27
CA LYS A 118 24.06 13.75 -0.68
C LYS A 118 22.90 14.50 -1.35
N ALA A 119 22.82 14.47 -2.67
CA ALA A 119 21.73 15.07 -3.43
C ALA A 119 20.40 14.35 -3.17
N ARG A 120 20.40 13.01 -3.11
CA ARG A 120 19.21 12.21 -2.77
C ARG A 120 18.68 12.55 -1.37
N MET A 121 19.56 12.61 -0.37
CA MET A 121 19.18 12.98 0.99
C MET A 121 18.68 14.42 1.07
N ALA A 122 19.31 15.36 0.37
CA ALA A 122 18.83 16.74 0.29
C ALA A 122 17.44 16.84 -0.36
N PHE A 123 17.16 16.05 -1.39
CA PHE A 123 15.83 15.95 -1.99
C PHE A 123 14.80 15.43 -0.99
N MET A 124 15.08 14.31 -0.31
CA MET A 124 14.15 13.72 0.67
C MET A 124 13.91 14.64 1.87
N GLU A 125 14.95 15.34 2.33
CA GLU A 125 14.85 16.27 3.44
C GLU A 125 14.02 17.51 3.08
N LYS A 126 14.28 18.08 1.90
CA LYS A 126 13.48 19.19 1.38
C LYS A 126 12.02 18.79 1.25
N TRP A 127 11.73 17.58 0.76
CA TRP A 127 10.36 17.09 0.65
C TRP A 127 9.70 16.99 2.02
N ARG A 128 10.33 16.31 2.99
CA ARG A 128 9.78 16.17 4.34
C ARG A 128 9.45 17.52 4.99
N GLY A 129 10.20 18.57 4.66
CA GLY A 129 9.91 19.93 5.11
C GLY A 129 8.56 20.50 4.63
N TYR A 130 7.97 19.94 3.57
CA TYR A 130 6.67 20.37 3.05
C TYR A 130 5.46 19.72 3.76
N THR A 131 5.68 18.77 4.65
CA THR A 131 4.60 18.10 5.39
C THR A 131 4.79 18.31 6.87
N ASP A 132 3.69 18.44 7.61
CA ASP A 132 3.77 18.40 9.06
C ASP A 132 4.28 17.02 9.55
N PRO A 133 4.86 16.94 10.75
CA PRO A 133 5.38 15.67 11.26
C PRO A 133 4.27 14.67 11.63
N TYR A 134 3.02 15.12 11.71
CA TYR A 134 1.87 14.31 12.12
C TYR A 134 1.16 13.76 10.90
N HIS A 135 1.31 12.46 10.67
CA HIS A 135 0.66 11.75 9.58
C HIS A 135 -0.31 10.70 10.14
N GLN A 136 -1.31 10.36 9.33
CA GLN A 136 -2.20 9.22 9.56
C GLN A 136 -1.96 8.18 8.48
N ASP A 137 -1.60 6.98 8.90
CA ASP A 137 -1.34 5.85 8.01
C ASP A 137 -2.41 4.79 8.15
N GLU A 138 -2.96 4.37 7.03
CA GLU A 138 -4.08 3.44 6.96
C GLU A 138 -3.83 2.41 5.85
N ILE A 139 -4.30 1.18 6.07
CA ILE A 139 -4.32 0.16 5.03
C ILE A 139 -5.75 -0.35 4.88
N TYR A 140 -6.27 -0.25 3.66
CA TYR A 140 -7.60 -0.70 3.29
C TYR A 140 -7.52 -1.97 2.46
N ARG A 141 -8.47 -2.89 2.68
CA ARG A 141 -8.68 -4.04 1.81
C ARG A 141 -9.82 -3.72 0.84
N VAL A 142 -9.54 -3.82 -0.46
CA VAL A 142 -10.53 -3.58 -1.51
C VAL A 142 -11.08 -4.92 -2.00
N SER A 143 -12.37 -5.15 -1.78
CA SER A 143 -13.08 -6.24 -2.46
C SER A 143 -13.24 -5.87 -3.93
N LEU A 144 -12.53 -6.56 -4.84
CA LEU A 144 -12.59 -6.24 -6.27
C LEU A 144 -13.98 -6.50 -6.87
N ASN A 145 -14.79 -7.36 -6.23
CA ASN A 145 -16.19 -7.56 -6.60
C ASN A 145 -17.07 -6.31 -6.42
N MET A 146 -16.59 -5.31 -5.65
CA MET A 146 -17.27 -4.03 -5.41
C MET A 146 -16.79 -2.92 -6.34
N ARG A 147 -15.75 -3.16 -7.16
CA ARG A 147 -15.23 -2.20 -8.13
C ARG A 147 -16.13 -2.25 -9.38
N LYS A 148 -16.86 -1.16 -9.64
CA LYS A 148 -17.74 -1.02 -10.81
C LYS A 148 -16.97 -0.64 -12.06
#